data_AF-A0AAQ2GFE5-F1
#
_entry.id   AF-A0AAQ2GFE5-F1
#
_cell.length_a   1.000
_cell.length_b   1.000
_cell.length_c   1.000
_cell.angle_alpha   90.00
_cell.angle_beta   90.00
_cell.angle_gamma   90.00
#
_symmetry.space_group_name_H-M   'P 1'
#
loop_
_entity.id
_entity.type
_entity.pdbx_description
1 polymer ?
#
loop_
_entity_poly.entity_id
_entity_poly.type
_entity_poly.pdbx_seq_one_letter_code
_entity_poly.pdbx_strand_id
1 'polypeptide(L)'
;MKLRTITIVLGTLSSLGLAATSAPAADTVRVRGVVASSDQSQLTVKNRQGGMDKIKLAAGWKISGVAGASVKDIKLGDFLGIASVSKADGGSGALEVVVFPAALKGTGEGDRAWDLKPNSRMTNGTVADVTDVNGRAVTLTYDNGQTKKISIPDKTPVVTFAPATPGDLKPGAPVVVTATRGADGTLSANRVVVGNNGVVPPM
;
A
#
# COMPACT_ATOMS: atom_id res chain seq x y z
N MET A 1 -48.28 -37.63 -55.79
CA MET A 1 -48.26 -37.01 -54.44
C MET A 1 -47.32 -35.83 -54.47
N LYS A 2 -47.83 -34.62 -54.22
CA LYS A 2 -47.08 -33.34 -54.30
C LYS A 2 -46.24 -33.16 -53.03
N LEU A 3 -44.92 -33.00 -53.14
CA LEU A 3 -44.03 -32.61 -52.03
C LEU A 3 -43.67 -31.13 -52.20
N ARG A 4 -43.98 -30.31 -51.19
CA ARG A 4 -43.79 -28.85 -51.18
C ARG A 4 -42.41 -28.53 -50.61
N THR A 5 -41.58 -27.82 -51.36
CA THR A 5 -40.31 -27.25 -50.89
C THR A 5 -40.59 -25.93 -50.16
N ILE A 6 -40.20 -25.83 -48.89
CA ILE A 6 -40.26 -24.59 -48.10
C ILE A 6 -38.86 -23.97 -48.09
N THR A 7 -38.76 -22.77 -48.66
CA THR A 7 -37.57 -21.90 -48.58
C THR A 7 -37.58 -21.15 -47.25
N ILE A 8 -36.56 -21.35 -46.41
CA ILE A 8 -36.33 -20.56 -45.20
C ILE A 8 -35.39 -19.40 -45.58
N VAL A 9 -35.89 -18.17 -45.47
CA VAL A 9 -35.12 -16.94 -45.64
C VAL A 9 -34.44 -16.61 -44.30
N LEU A 10 -33.12 -16.47 -44.33
CA LEU A 10 -32.28 -16.17 -43.17
C LEU A 10 -32.28 -14.65 -42.92
N GLY A 11 -32.95 -14.20 -41.85
CA GLY A 11 -32.94 -12.80 -41.42
C GLY A 11 -31.72 -12.50 -40.55
N THR A 12 -30.89 -11.54 -40.96
CA THR A 12 -29.73 -11.05 -40.20
C THR A 12 -30.17 -10.09 -39.10
N LEU A 13 -29.91 -10.44 -37.85
CA LEU A 13 -30.17 -9.61 -36.66
C LEU A 13 -28.91 -8.80 -36.33
N SER A 14 -28.90 -7.50 -36.68
CA SER A 14 -27.81 -6.58 -36.34
C SER A 14 -27.90 -6.18 -34.87
N SER A 15 -27.07 -6.79 -34.02
CA SER A 15 -26.93 -6.39 -32.61
C SER A 15 -26.02 -5.16 -32.48
N LEU A 16 -26.60 -4.03 -32.08
CA LEU A 16 -25.85 -2.85 -31.59
C LEU A 16 -25.13 -3.23 -30.28
N GLY A 17 -23.81 -3.38 -30.34
CA GLY A 17 -22.97 -3.56 -29.16
C GLY A 17 -22.82 -2.25 -28.40
N LEU A 18 -23.33 -2.19 -27.16
CA LEU A 18 -22.93 -1.17 -26.19
C LEU A 18 -21.44 -1.39 -25.87
N ALA A 19 -20.58 -0.52 -26.40
CA ALA A 19 -19.20 -0.43 -25.94
C ALA A 19 -19.22 0.10 -24.50
N ALA A 20 -19.00 -0.78 -23.53
CA ALA A 20 -18.73 -0.38 -22.16
C ALA A 20 -17.37 0.35 -22.15
N THR A 21 -17.39 1.67 -21.99
CA THR A 21 -16.19 2.45 -21.76
C THR A 21 -15.66 2.11 -20.38
N SER A 22 -14.63 1.27 -20.31
CA SER A 22 -13.86 1.06 -19.10
C SER A 22 -13.23 2.40 -18.71
N ALA A 23 -13.72 3.03 -17.64
CA ALA A 23 -13.06 4.20 -17.07
C ALA A 23 -11.62 3.81 -16.70
N PRO A 24 -10.60 4.57 -17.11
CA PRO A 24 -9.23 4.28 -16.71
C PRO A 24 -9.14 4.23 -15.19
N ALA A 25 -8.54 3.16 -14.67
CA ALA A 25 -8.25 3.05 -13.25
C ALA A 25 -7.41 4.25 -12.82
N ALA A 26 -7.81 4.92 -11.74
CA ALA A 26 -7.07 6.05 -11.20
C ALA A 26 -5.62 5.63 -10.91
N ASP A 27 -4.65 6.31 -11.55
CA ASP A 27 -3.23 5.99 -11.42
C ASP A 27 -2.76 6.39 -10.01
N THR A 28 -2.76 5.40 -9.12
CA THR A 28 -2.38 5.58 -7.71
C THR A 28 -0.88 5.38 -7.57
N VAL A 29 -0.19 6.41 -7.10
CA VAL A 29 1.26 6.44 -6.91
C VAL A 29 1.61 6.71 -5.45
N ARG A 30 2.73 6.16 -4.98
CA ARG A 30 3.28 6.49 -3.65
C ARG A 30 4.49 7.39 -3.78
N VAL A 31 4.33 8.64 -3.40
CA VAL A 31 5.44 9.59 -3.30
C VAL A 31 6.13 9.38 -1.97
N ARG A 32 7.40 8.97 -2.00
CA ARG A 32 8.24 8.79 -0.82
C ARG A 32 9.37 9.79 -0.85
N GLY A 33 9.58 10.50 0.26
CA GLY A 33 10.58 11.55 0.30
C GLY A 33 10.60 12.33 1.60
N VAL A 34 11.12 13.54 1.52
CA VAL A 34 11.14 14.50 2.63
C VAL A 34 10.31 15.72 2.26
N VAL A 35 9.60 16.29 3.22
CA VAL A 35 8.87 17.54 3.02
C VAL A 35 9.87 18.64 2.67
N ALA A 36 9.63 19.32 1.56
CA ALA A 36 10.33 20.55 1.21
C ALA A 36 9.57 21.78 1.74
N SER A 37 8.26 21.77 1.58
CA SER A 37 7.34 22.79 2.11
C SER A 37 5.93 22.23 2.22
N SER A 38 5.11 22.81 3.10
CA SER A 38 3.70 22.47 3.26
C SER A 38 2.87 23.73 3.53
N ASP A 39 1.65 23.74 3.00
CA ASP A 39 0.58 24.67 3.37
C ASP A 39 -0.75 23.90 3.51
N GLN A 40 -1.87 24.61 3.68
CA GLN A 40 -3.18 24.00 3.92
C GLN A 40 -3.70 23.13 2.76
N SER A 41 -3.26 23.42 1.53
CA SER A 41 -3.81 22.87 0.29
C SER A 41 -2.76 22.20 -0.60
N GLN A 42 -1.47 22.35 -0.29
CA GLN A 42 -0.37 21.82 -1.06
C GLN A 42 0.75 21.29 -0.16
N LEU A 43 1.29 20.14 -0.55
CA LEU A 43 2.49 19.55 0.01
C LEU A 43 3.54 19.41 -1.10
N THR A 44 4.73 19.94 -0.89
CA THR A 44 5.87 19.73 -1.79
C THR A 44 6.82 18.74 -1.16
N VAL A 45 7.09 17.63 -1.86
CA VAL A 45 7.97 16.56 -1.40
C VAL A 45 9.19 16.47 -2.30
N LYS A 46 10.39 16.51 -1.71
CA LYS A 46 11.61 16.08 -2.40
C LYS A 46 11.64 14.56 -2.39
N ASN A 47 11.36 13.96 -3.54
CA ASN A 47 11.26 12.51 -3.67
C ASN A 47 12.65 11.83 -3.65
N ARG A 48 12.66 10.50 -3.51
CA ARG A 48 13.90 9.70 -3.46
C ARG A 48 14.77 9.81 -4.72
N GLN A 49 14.20 10.22 -5.85
CA GLN A 49 14.91 10.43 -7.12
C GLN A 49 15.49 11.85 -7.24
N GLY A 50 15.28 12.71 -6.23
CA GLY A 50 15.73 14.10 -6.22
C GLY A 50 14.77 15.09 -6.85
N GLY A 51 13.64 14.64 -7.40
CA GLY A 51 12.59 15.47 -7.96
C GLY A 51 11.73 16.16 -6.89
N MET A 52 11.01 17.20 -7.30
CA MET A 52 10.12 17.99 -6.44
C MET A 52 8.67 17.75 -6.84
N ASP A 53 8.00 16.84 -6.13
CA ASP A 53 6.59 16.51 -6.36
C ASP A 53 5.71 17.52 -5.64
N LYS A 54 4.93 18.29 -6.40
CA LYS A 54 3.87 19.16 -5.87
C LYS A 54 2.56 18.40 -5.81
N ILE A 55 2.04 18.22 -4.60
CA ILE A 55 0.87 17.39 -4.33
C ILE A 55 -0.24 18.28 -3.79
N LYS A 56 -1.37 18.32 -4.49
CA LYS A 56 -2.58 19.00 -4.04
C LYS A 56 -3.26 18.18 -2.94
N LEU A 57 -3.44 18.76 -1.78
CA LEU A 57 -4.17 18.12 -0.69
C LEU A 57 -5.67 18.33 -0.88
N ALA A 58 -6.43 17.23 -0.88
CA ALA A 58 -7.89 17.28 -0.98
C ALA A 58 -8.50 17.96 0.26
N ALA A 59 -9.69 18.54 0.11
CA ALA A 59 -10.44 19.05 1.27
C ALA A 59 -10.69 17.91 2.27
N GLY A 60 -10.38 18.14 3.55
CA GLY A 60 -10.54 17.14 4.60
C GLY A 60 -9.55 15.97 4.56
N TRP A 61 -8.42 16.12 3.85
CA TRP A 61 -7.32 15.15 3.86
C TRP A 61 -6.91 14.73 5.27
N LYS A 62 -6.40 13.50 5.39
CA LYS A 62 -6.04 12.87 6.66
C LYS A 62 -4.53 12.75 6.80
N ILE A 63 -4.04 13.00 8.00
CA ILE A 63 -2.65 12.76 8.38
C ILE A 63 -2.56 11.64 9.41
N SER A 64 -1.50 10.84 9.33
CA SER A 64 -1.12 9.90 10.37
C SER A 64 0.38 9.99 10.60
N GLY A 65 0.81 9.86 11.84
CA GLY A 65 2.21 9.72 12.19
C GLY A 65 2.63 8.26 12.16
N VAL A 66 3.92 8.02 12.10
CA VAL A 66 4.51 6.76 12.54
C VAL A 66 5.62 7.02 13.54
N ALA A 67 5.78 6.12 14.50
CA ALA A 67 6.84 6.13 15.48
C ALA A 67 7.55 4.77 15.50
N GLY A 68 8.81 4.77 15.95
CA GLY A 68 9.58 3.54 16.10
C GLY A 68 8.90 2.59 17.08
N ALA A 69 8.91 1.30 16.75
CA ALA A 69 8.43 0.22 17.60
C ALA A 69 9.51 -0.86 17.68
N SER A 70 9.34 -1.84 18.57
CA SER A 70 10.26 -2.98 18.65
C SER A 70 9.64 -4.22 18.02
N VAL A 71 10.47 -5.00 17.33
CA VAL A 71 10.13 -6.38 16.99
C VAL A 71 9.80 -7.21 18.25
N LYS A 72 10.29 -6.80 19.43
CA LYS A 72 9.96 -7.44 20.73
C LYS A 72 8.55 -7.21 21.18
N ASP A 73 7.88 -6.20 20.64
CA ASP A 73 6.52 -5.89 21.00
C ASP A 73 5.50 -6.67 20.16
N ILE A 74 5.94 -7.37 19.11
CA ILE A 74 5.09 -8.19 18.25
C ILE A 74 4.66 -9.45 19.00
N LYS A 75 3.35 -9.67 19.05
CA LYS A 75 2.69 -10.76 19.78
C LYS A 75 1.76 -11.53 18.87
N LEU A 76 1.41 -12.74 19.30
CA LEU A 76 0.31 -13.50 18.70
C LEU A 76 -0.96 -12.65 18.67
N GLY A 77 -1.67 -12.65 17.53
CA GLY A 77 -2.91 -11.90 17.34
C GLY A 77 -2.74 -10.45 16.89
N ASP A 78 -1.53 -9.89 16.92
CA ASP A 78 -1.23 -8.57 16.38
C ASP A 78 -1.52 -8.53 14.88
N PHE A 79 -1.91 -7.36 14.37
CA PHE A 79 -2.10 -7.13 12.95
C PHE A 79 -0.90 -6.39 12.38
N LEU A 80 -0.19 -7.02 11.45
CA LEU A 80 1.02 -6.49 10.84
C LEU A 80 0.81 -6.20 9.37
N GLY A 81 1.47 -5.15 8.87
CA GLY A 81 1.80 -5.00 7.46
C GLY A 81 3.30 -5.19 7.28
N ILE A 82 3.70 -6.12 6.42
CA ILE A 82 5.12 -6.46 6.19
C ILE A 82 5.43 -6.35 4.70
N ALA A 83 6.23 -5.35 4.33
CA ALA A 83 6.84 -5.36 3.01
C ALA A 83 7.99 -6.36 3.01
N SER A 84 8.05 -7.23 2.02
CA SER A 84 9.04 -8.30 1.95
C SER A 84 9.48 -8.58 0.51
N VAL A 85 10.63 -9.22 0.37
CA VAL A 85 11.12 -9.82 -0.87
C VAL A 85 11.31 -11.31 -0.68
N SER A 86 11.10 -12.08 -1.76
CA SER A 86 11.44 -13.50 -1.76
C SER A 86 12.94 -13.68 -1.57
N LYS A 87 13.31 -14.71 -0.81
CA LYS A 87 14.69 -15.13 -0.59
C LYS A 87 15.01 -16.33 -1.48
N ALA A 88 16.31 -16.52 -1.73
CA ALA A 88 16.80 -17.65 -2.53
C ALA A 88 16.51 -19.03 -1.88
N ASP A 89 16.34 -19.07 -0.56
CA ASP A 89 16.00 -20.26 0.22
C ASP A 89 14.50 -20.63 0.16
N GLY A 90 13.70 -19.91 -0.63
CA GLY A 90 12.25 -20.13 -0.76
C GLY A 90 11.40 -19.40 0.29
N GLY A 91 12.01 -18.68 1.24
CA GLY A 91 11.31 -17.86 2.23
C GLY A 91 11.06 -16.42 1.80
N SER A 92 10.54 -15.60 2.72
CA SER A 92 10.41 -14.14 2.56
C SER A 92 11.21 -13.41 3.64
N GLY A 93 11.88 -12.31 3.25
CA GLY A 93 12.61 -11.42 4.16
C GLY A 93 11.96 -10.04 4.24
N ALA A 94 11.64 -9.59 5.46
CA ALA A 94 11.03 -8.30 5.71
C ALA A 94 12.00 -7.16 5.40
N LEU A 95 11.52 -6.20 4.60
CA LEU A 95 12.16 -4.91 4.37
C LEU A 95 11.73 -3.89 5.42
N GLU A 96 10.50 -3.99 5.91
CA GLU A 96 9.91 -3.15 6.95
C GLU A 96 8.69 -3.84 7.57
N VAL A 97 8.38 -3.49 8.81
CA VAL A 97 7.21 -4.00 9.55
C VAL A 97 6.43 -2.83 10.14
N VAL A 98 5.12 -2.84 9.92
CA VAL A 98 4.15 -1.92 10.53
C VAL A 98 3.26 -2.70 11.49
N VAL A 99 3.26 -2.33 12.77
CA VAL A 99 2.32 -2.85 13.76
C VAL A 99 1.10 -1.93 13.78
N PHE A 100 -0.06 -2.46 13.37
CA PHE A 100 -1.29 -1.69 13.36
C PHE A 100 -1.91 -1.66 14.77
N PRO A 101 -2.42 -0.51 15.23
CA PRO A 101 -3.30 -0.45 16.38
C PRO A 101 -4.51 -1.38 16.18
N ALA A 102 -5.04 -1.95 17.27
CA ALA A 102 -6.18 -2.87 17.22
C ALA A 102 -7.38 -2.31 16.45
N ALA A 103 -7.64 -1.00 16.56
CA ALA A 103 -8.73 -0.31 15.86
C ALA A 103 -8.57 -0.30 14.32
N LEU A 104 -7.37 -0.59 13.81
CA LEU A 104 -7.05 -0.64 12.38
C LEU A 104 -6.78 -2.07 11.89
N LYS A 105 -7.10 -3.09 12.70
CA LYS A 105 -6.99 -4.49 12.28
C LYS A 105 -7.86 -4.74 11.03
N GLY A 106 -7.33 -5.50 10.08
CA GLY A 106 -7.96 -5.75 8.77
C GLY A 106 -7.68 -4.67 7.72
N THR A 107 -6.95 -3.59 8.06
CA THR A 107 -6.62 -2.54 7.08
C THR A 107 -5.78 -3.10 5.94
N GLY A 108 -6.39 -3.14 4.76
CA GLY A 108 -5.75 -3.62 3.54
C GLY A 108 -5.20 -5.03 3.68
N GLU A 109 -5.89 -5.90 4.41
CA GLU A 109 -5.48 -7.29 4.58
C GLU A 109 -5.20 -8.00 3.24
N GLY A 110 -4.31 -9.00 3.27
CA GLY A 110 -3.94 -9.80 2.11
C GLY A 110 -2.49 -9.61 1.66
N ASP A 111 -2.14 -10.22 0.53
CA ASP A 111 -0.79 -10.20 -0.03
C ASP A 111 -0.79 -9.66 -1.47
N ARG A 112 -0.11 -8.54 -1.70
CA ARG A 112 -0.11 -7.83 -2.99
C ARG A 112 1.26 -7.32 -3.39
N ALA A 113 1.42 -7.03 -4.68
CA ALA A 113 2.61 -6.35 -5.17
C ALA A 113 2.83 -5.02 -4.43
N TRP A 114 4.08 -4.69 -4.19
CA TRP A 114 4.49 -3.47 -3.48
C TRP A 114 5.66 -2.79 -4.19
N ASP A 115 5.74 -1.49 -4.02
CA ASP A 115 6.64 -0.60 -4.76
C ASP A 115 7.80 -0.08 -3.89
N LEU A 116 8.20 -0.83 -2.86
CA LEU A 116 9.34 -0.48 -2.00
C LEU A 116 10.69 -0.90 -2.61
N LYS A 117 10.73 -2.08 -3.25
CA LYS A 117 11.86 -2.59 -4.05
C LYS A 117 11.32 -3.37 -5.26
N PRO A 118 12.14 -3.60 -6.30
CA PRO A 118 11.77 -4.52 -7.38
C PRO A 118 11.32 -5.86 -6.81
N ASN A 119 10.18 -6.36 -7.29
CA ASN A 119 9.55 -7.60 -6.86
C ASN A 119 9.17 -7.67 -5.36
N SER A 120 9.10 -6.54 -4.67
CA SER A 120 8.60 -6.51 -3.29
C SER A 120 7.10 -6.76 -3.22
N ARG A 121 6.64 -7.34 -2.11
CA ARG A 121 5.23 -7.58 -1.81
C ARG A 121 4.90 -7.04 -0.43
N MET A 122 3.67 -6.62 -0.22
CA MET A 122 3.14 -6.21 1.07
C MET A 122 2.14 -7.25 1.53
N THR A 123 2.44 -7.89 2.65
CA THR A 123 1.55 -8.85 3.32
C THR A 123 0.99 -8.22 4.57
N ASN A 124 -0.33 -8.02 4.59
CA ASN A 124 -1.05 -7.54 5.76
C ASN A 124 -1.85 -8.71 6.34
N GLY A 125 -1.71 -8.97 7.63
CA GLY A 125 -2.37 -10.12 8.25
C GLY A 125 -2.18 -10.19 9.76
N THR A 126 -2.87 -11.14 10.37
CA THR A 126 -2.80 -11.42 11.80
C THR A 126 -1.66 -12.39 12.10
N VAL A 127 -0.84 -12.09 13.10
CA VAL A 127 0.21 -13.00 13.57
C VAL A 127 -0.43 -14.27 14.14
N ALA A 128 -0.16 -15.41 13.52
CA ALA A 128 -0.60 -16.73 13.95
C ALA A 128 0.52 -17.54 14.63
N ASP A 129 1.78 -17.18 14.40
CA ASP A 129 2.94 -17.75 15.10
C ASP A 129 4.11 -16.75 15.13
N VAL A 130 4.93 -16.82 16.16
CA VAL A 130 6.20 -16.09 16.30
C VAL A 130 7.30 -17.10 16.61
N THR A 131 8.19 -17.33 15.64
CA THR A 131 9.32 -18.26 15.80
C THR A 131 10.64 -17.50 15.94
N ASP A 132 11.52 -17.90 16.86
CA ASP A 132 12.75 -17.15 17.20
C ASP A 132 14.08 -17.90 16.90
N VAL A 133 14.04 -18.96 16.10
CA VAL A 133 15.14 -19.96 16.13
C VAL A 133 16.46 -19.48 15.48
N ASN A 134 16.50 -18.41 14.68
CA ASN A 134 17.74 -17.79 14.15
C ASN A 134 17.44 -16.41 13.54
N GLY A 135 16.97 -15.48 14.37
CA GLY A 135 16.33 -14.24 13.91
C GLY A 135 14.82 -14.43 13.82
N ARG A 136 14.06 -13.45 14.30
CA ARG A 136 12.61 -13.58 14.43
C ARG A 136 11.95 -13.81 13.09
N ALA A 137 11.05 -14.78 13.03
CA ALA A 137 10.10 -14.93 11.94
C ALA A 137 8.69 -14.87 12.50
N VAL A 138 7.79 -14.29 11.72
CA VAL A 138 6.35 -14.30 12.02
C VAL A 138 5.64 -15.07 10.93
N THR A 139 4.63 -15.83 11.32
CA THR A 139 3.66 -16.40 10.38
C THR A 139 2.41 -15.54 10.44
N LEU A 140 2.07 -14.91 9.32
CA LEU A 140 0.83 -14.14 9.17
C LEU A 140 -0.25 -15.02 8.56
N THR A 141 -1.48 -14.91 9.06
CA THR A 141 -2.70 -15.40 8.42
C THR A 141 -3.50 -14.21 7.90
N TYR A 142 -4.05 -14.29 6.69
CA TYR A 142 -4.86 -13.24 6.07
C TYR A 142 -6.13 -13.80 5.40
N ASP A 143 -6.93 -12.92 4.79
CA ASP A 143 -8.37 -12.96 4.40
C ASP A 143 -8.92 -14.29 3.89
N ASN A 144 -8.08 -15.12 3.25
CA ASN A 144 -8.44 -16.40 2.64
C ASN A 144 -7.92 -17.62 3.44
N GLY A 145 -7.51 -17.42 4.69
CA GLY A 145 -6.90 -18.43 5.55
C GLY A 145 -5.48 -18.81 5.15
N GLN A 146 -4.90 -18.19 4.12
CA GLN A 146 -3.51 -18.45 3.75
C GLN A 146 -2.57 -17.95 4.82
N THR A 147 -1.47 -18.68 4.98
CA THR A 147 -0.39 -18.34 5.90
C THR A 147 0.87 -17.99 5.13
N LYS A 148 1.61 -16.99 5.61
CA LYS A 148 2.92 -16.64 5.06
C LYS A 148 3.92 -16.44 6.19
N LYS A 149 4.98 -17.24 6.17
CA LYS A 149 6.12 -17.09 7.08
C LYS A 149 7.10 -16.05 6.51
N ILE A 150 7.39 -15.03 7.30
CA ILE A 150 8.30 -13.94 6.92
C ILE A 150 9.34 -13.77 8.02
N SER A 151 10.60 -13.88 7.63
CA SER A 151 11.73 -13.57 8.52
C SER A 151 11.91 -12.06 8.65
N ILE A 152 12.25 -11.60 9.85
CA ILE A 152 12.50 -10.21 10.22
C ILE A 152 13.98 -10.09 10.61
N PRO A 153 14.87 -9.73 9.68
CA PRO A 153 16.26 -9.42 9.99
C PRO A 153 16.41 -8.36 11.09
N ASP A 154 17.49 -8.41 11.89
CA ASP A 154 17.70 -7.52 13.04
C ASP A 154 17.67 -6.02 12.71
N LYS A 155 18.00 -5.66 11.47
CA LYS A 155 18.03 -4.26 11.00
C LYS A 155 16.74 -3.83 10.31
N THR A 156 15.72 -4.68 10.30
CA THR A 156 14.43 -4.34 9.70
C THR A 156 13.74 -3.27 10.55
N PRO A 157 13.41 -2.10 9.98
CA PRO A 157 12.66 -1.09 10.70
C PRO A 157 11.28 -1.62 11.09
N VAL A 158 10.93 -1.42 12.36
CA VAL A 158 9.61 -1.72 12.90
C VAL A 158 9.01 -0.42 13.39
N VAL A 159 7.78 -0.12 12.97
CA VAL A 159 7.05 1.07 13.41
C VAL A 159 5.65 0.72 13.85
N THR A 160 5.00 1.68 14.48
CA THR A 160 3.55 1.70 14.66
C THR A 160 2.96 3.05 14.29
N PHE A 161 1.65 3.11 14.09
CA PHE A 161 0.96 4.37 13.86
C PHE A 161 0.98 5.22 15.12
N ALA A 162 1.19 6.52 14.93
CA ALA A 162 1.15 7.53 15.98
C ALA A 162 0.22 8.68 15.57
N PRO A 163 -0.29 9.47 16.52
CA PRO A 163 -0.94 10.73 16.21
C PRO A 163 0.01 11.65 15.43
N ALA A 164 -0.57 12.44 14.53
CA ALA A 164 0.11 13.53 13.83
C ALA A 164 -0.90 14.62 13.50
N THR A 165 -0.37 15.80 13.22
CA THR A 165 -1.09 17.02 12.84
C THR A 165 -0.46 17.62 11.60
N PRO A 166 -1.17 18.47 10.84
CA PRO A 166 -0.57 19.18 9.71
C PRO A 166 0.71 19.96 10.06
N GLY A 167 0.84 20.42 11.32
CA GLY A 167 2.04 21.10 11.82
C GLY A 167 3.28 20.22 11.88
N ASP A 168 3.15 18.90 11.76
CA ASP A 168 4.26 17.95 11.71
C ASP A 168 4.89 17.83 10.31
N LEU A 169 4.23 18.36 9.27
CA LEU A 169 4.76 18.44 7.90
C LEU A 169 5.77 19.59 7.75
N LYS A 170 6.79 19.59 8.59
CA LYS A 170 7.87 20.59 8.57
C LYS A 170 8.91 20.21 7.51
N PRO A 171 9.62 21.19 6.91
CA PRO A 171 10.75 20.89 6.03
C PRO A 171 11.72 19.88 6.67
N GLY A 172 12.09 18.85 5.91
CA GLY A 172 12.95 17.74 6.35
C GLY A 172 12.21 16.54 6.95
N ALA A 173 10.91 16.66 7.31
CA ALA A 173 10.15 15.53 7.81
C ALA A 173 10.00 14.43 6.75
N PRO A 174 10.30 13.17 7.03
CA PRO A 174 10.11 12.10 6.07
C PRO A 174 8.62 11.78 5.92
N VAL A 175 8.17 11.56 4.69
CA VAL A 175 6.76 11.33 4.35
C VAL A 175 6.58 10.26 3.29
N VAL A 176 5.42 9.61 3.37
CA VAL A 176 4.86 8.77 2.31
C VAL A 176 3.46 9.29 2.01
N VAL A 177 3.22 9.63 0.75
CA VAL A 177 1.95 10.17 0.27
C VAL A 177 1.37 9.21 -0.75
N THR A 178 0.17 8.69 -0.47
CA THR A 178 -0.59 7.96 -1.49
C THR A 178 -1.37 8.99 -2.29
N ALA A 179 -0.94 9.22 -3.53
CA ALA A 179 -1.48 10.23 -4.42
C ALA A 179 -2.14 9.59 -5.63
N THR A 180 -3.12 10.27 -6.20
CA THR A 180 -3.68 9.99 -7.51
C THR A 180 -3.06 10.94 -8.52
N ARG A 181 -2.55 10.39 -9.62
CA ARG A 181 -2.06 11.14 -10.77
C ARG A 181 -3.19 11.40 -11.76
N GLY A 182 -3.46 12.66 -12.05
CA GLY A 182 -4.39 13.08 -13.09
C GLY A 182 -3.84 12.87 -14.49
N ALA A 183 -4.70 12.93 -15.51
CA ALA A 183 -4.30 12.80 -16.91
C ALA A 183 -3.32 13.91 -17.37
N ASP A 184 -3.35 15.06 -16.70
CA ASP A 184 -2.43 16.19 -16.88
C ASP A 184 -1.12 16.03 -16.08
N GLY A 185 -0.93 14.89 -15.41
CA GLY A 185 0.23 14.59 -14.58
C GLY A 185 0.18 15.18 -13.16
N THR A 186 -0.87 15.96 -12.82
CA THR A 186 -1.00 16.55 -11.48
C THR A 186 -1.18 15.49 -10.41
N LEU A 187 -0.59 15.73 -9.24
CA LEU A 187 -0.73 14.84 -8.08
C LEU A 187 -1.74 15.42 -7.11
N SER A 188 -2.68 14.59 -6.67
CA SER A 188 -3.61 14.92 -5.59
C SER A 188 -3.60 13.82 -4.54
N ALA A 189 -3.76 14.18 -3.26
CA ALA A 189 -3.75 13.21 -2.17
C ALA A 189 -4.80 13.53 -1.12
N ASN A 190 -5.40 12.48 -0.57
CA ASN A 190 -6.30 12.55 0.57
C ASN A 190 -5.67 11.99 1.85
N ARG A 191 -4.49 11.36 1.78
CA ARG A 191 -3.79 10.78 2.93
C ARG A 191 -2.29 11.00 2.87
N VAL A 192 -1.74 11.49 3.99
CA VAL A 192 -0.30 11.67 4.19
C VAL A 192 0.11 10.90 5.43
N VAL A 193 1.21 10.15 5.34
CA VAL A 193 1.87 9.54 6.50
C VAL A 193 3.20 10.25 6.73
N VAL A 194 3.38 10.81 7.92
CA VAL A 194 4.59 11.53 8.33
C VAL A 194 5.35 10.74 9.37
N GLY A 195 6.67 10.87 9.32
CA GLY A 195 7.57 10.30 10.29
C GLY A 195 7.71 11.14 11.55
N ASN A 196 7.29 10.63 12.70
CA ASN A 196 7.51 11.33 13.96
C ASN A 196 8.98 11.19 14.37
N ASN A 197 9.59 12.26 14.88
CA ASN A 197 10.97 12.26 15.39
C ASN A 197 12.02 11.70 14.40
N GLY A 198 11.82 11.92 13.09
CA GLY A 198 12.75 11.48 12.04
C GLY A 198 12.64 9.99 11.66
N VAL A 199 11.68 9.25 12.23
CA VAL A 199 11.37 7.88 11.80
C VAL A 199 10.90 7.92 10.36
N VAL A 200 11.60 7.28 9.44
CA VAL A 200 11.16 7.21 8.04
C VAL A 200 9.93 6.31 7.97
N PRO A 201 8.75 6.80 7.49
CA PRO A 201 7.59 5.95 7.37
C PRO A 201 7.87 4.75 6.47
N PRO A 202 7.67 3.53 6.99
CA PRO A 202 7.60 2.36 6.17
C PRO A 202 6.21 2.31 5.56
N MET A 203 6.11 2.84 4.35
CA MET A 203 5.06 2.54 3.37
C MET A 203 5.56 2.95 2.01
#